data_AF-A0A8B7N8T3-F1
#
_entry.id   AF-A0A8B7N8T3-F1
#
_cell.length_a   1.000
_cell.length_b   1.000
_cell.length_c   1.000
_cell.angle_alpha   90.00
_cell.angle_beta   90.00
_cell.angle_gamma   90.00
#
_symmetry.space_group_name_H-M   'P 1'
#
loop_
_entity.id
_entity.type
_entity.pdbx_description
1 polymer ?
#
loop_
_entity_poly.entity_id
_entity_poly.type
_entity_poly.pdbx_seq_one_letter_code
_entity_poly.pdbx_strand_id
1 'polypeptide(L)'
;MTKFETQLRQTKALIKSAIILSRAPIRFIILGNDDTVLHALEAFVSEWPPHLRSRLTLSYRPVFIPEGWHLMDLYEKCATEKLFLPWVLPEFDAVVYMDTDQVFMRPPEHLTEHFKYFDKKQVLGVAPVDGFYMQFNTKARNNELWNHQ
;
A
#
# COMPACT_ATOMS: atom_id res chain seq x y z
N MET A 1 -1.81 12.66 20.84
CA MET A 1 -1.03 12.26 19.65
C MET A 1 -1.76 12.82 18.44
N THR A 2 -1.08 13.59 17.60
CA THR A 2 -1.67 14.24 16.42
C THR A 2 -1.98 13.21 15.32
N LYS A 3 -2.77 13.59 14.31
CA LYS A 3 -3.01 12.75 13.12
C LYS A 3 -1.69 12.39 12.44
N PHE A 4 -0.79 13.37 12.29
CA PHE A 4 0.54 13.17 11.73
C PHE A 4 1.37 12.17 12.54
N GLU A 5 1.45 12.33 13.87
CA GLU A 5 2.20 11.40 14.73
C GLU A 5 1.66 9.97 14.65
N THR A 6 0.33 9.84 14.56
CA THR A 6 -0.33 8.54 14.42
C THR A 6 0.02 7.87 13.09
N GLN A 7 -0.13 8.59 11.97
CA GLN A 7 0.19 8.08 10.64
C GLN A 7 1.69 7.77 10.52
N LEU A 8 2.57 8.63 11.03
CA LEU A 8 4.01 8.39 11.04
C LEU A 8 4.34 7.10 11.82
N ARG A 9 3.71 6.88 12.98
CA ARG A 9 3.90 5.64 13.75
C ARG A 9 3.44 4.41 12.99
N GLN A 10 2.29 4.48 12.31
CA GLN A 10 1.75 3.40 11.50
C GLN A 10 2.66 3.10 10.28
N THR A 11 3.08 4.11 9.53
CA THR A 11 4.03 3.99 8.41
C THR A 11 5.36 3.37 8.85
N LYS A 12 5.87 3.73 10.04
CA LYS A 12 7.06 3.10 10.62
C LYS A 12 6.87 1.59 10.84
N ALA A 13 5.69 1.16 11.28
CA ALA A 13 5.36 -0.26 11.46
C ALA A 13 5.24 -0.97 10.10
N LEU A 14 4.58 -0.33 9.12
CA LEU A 14 4.49 -0.83 7.75
C LEU A 14 5.88 -1.09 7.14
N ILE A 15 6.77 -0.09 7.15
CA ILE A 15 8.13 -0.22 6.58
C ILE A 15 8.93 -1.31 7.31
N LYS A 16 8.85 -1.36 8.65
CA LYS A 16 9.50 -2.42 9.44
C LYS A 16 9.04 -3.81 9.01
N SER A 17 7.73 -4.03 8.96
CA SER A 17 7.15 -5.33 8.60
C SER A 17 7.56 -5.77 7.19
N ALA A 18 7.58 -4.83 6.24
CA ALA A 18 8.03 -5.10 4.87
C ALA A 18 9.51 -5.50 4.82
N ILE A 19 10.40 -4.71 5.41
CA ILE A 19 11.85 -4.93 5.31
C ILE A 19 12.33 -6.19 6.05
N ILE A 20 11.69 -6.52 7.17
CA ILE A 20 12.02 -7.75 7.92
C ILE A 20 11.61 -9.00 7.14
N LEU A 21 10.45 -8.98 6.48
CA LEU A 21 9.92 -10.16 5.77
C LEU A 21 10.42 -10.27 4.33
N SER A 22 10.84 -9.17 3.72
CA SER A 22 11.34 -9.12 2.35
C SER A 22 12.74 -9.72 2.23
N ARG A 23 12.98 -10.38 1.10
CA ARG A 23 14.31 -10.83 0.66
C ARG A 23 14.90 -9.87 -0.37
N ALA A 24 14.08 -9.17 -1.13
CA ALA A 24 14.49 -8.18 -2.11
C ALA A 24 14.62 -6.76 -1.51
N PRO A 25 15.40 -5.86 -2.14
CA PRO A 25 15.34 -4.44 -1.85
C PRO A 25 13.94 -3.86 -2.14
N ILE A 26 13.49 -2.93 -1.30
CA ILE A 26 12.19 -2.26 -1.43
C ILE A 26 12.40 -0.76 -1.57
N ARG A 27 11.65 -0.15 -2.49
CA ARG A 27 11.47 1.29 -2.57
C ARG A 27 10.08 1.66 -2.05
N PHE A 28 10.03 2.45 -0.98
CA PHE A 28 8.81 3.13 -0.56
C PHE A 28 8.76 4.51 -1.20
N ILE A 29 7.62 4.80 -1.83
CA ILE A 29 7.29 6.11 -2.39
C ILE A 29 6.20 6.68 -1.50
N ILE A 30 6.52 7.74 -0.77
CA ILE A 30 5.59 8.40 0.13
C ILE A 30 4.83 9.44 -0.67
N LEU A 31 3.51 9.28 -0.73
CA LEU A 31 2.58 10.25 -1.28
C LEU A 31 2.05 11.13 -0.16
N GLY A 32 2.18 12.45 -0.29
CA GLY A 32 1.78 13.38 0.76
C GLY A 32 1.72 14.83 0.30
N ASN A 33 1.27 15.70 1.20
CA ASN A 33 1.20 17.15 0.95
C ASN A 33 2.42 17.90 1.52
N ASP A 34 3.22 17.22 2.34
CA ASP A 34 4.32 17.79 3.10
C ASP A 34 5.46 16.77 3.15
N ASP A 35 6.65 17.17 2.70
CA ASP A 35 7.84 16.33 2.61
C ASP A 35 8.55 16.12 3.95
N THR A 36 8.15 16.82 5.02
CA THR A 36 8.64 16.59 6.39
C THR A 36 8.46 15.14 6.84
N VAL A 37 7.46 14.43 6.29
CA VAL A 37 7.28 12.99 6.50
C VAL A 37 8.46 12.17 6.00
N LEU A 38 9.06 12.54 4.86
CA LEU A 38 10.22 11.85 4.31
C LEU A 38 11.40 12.01 5.27
N HIS A 39 11.69 13.24 5.70
CA HIS A 39 12.77 13.50 6.65
C HIS A 39 12.60 12.76 7.97
N ALA A 40 11.37 12.70 8.49
CA ALA A 40 11.07 11.96 9.72
C ALA A 40 11.28 10.44 9.56
N LEU A 41 11.01 9.89 8.38
CA LEU A 41 11.26 8.48 8.06
C LEU A 41 12.75 8.21 7.82
N GLU A 42 13.45 9.10 7.12
CA GLU A 42 14.90 9.04 6.90
C GLU A 42 15.67 9.05 8.23
N ALA A 43 15.33 9.97 9.13
CA ALA A 43 15.89 10.01 10.48
C ALA A 43 15.65 8.69 11.22
N PHE A 44 14.43 8.15 11.14
CA PHE A 44 14.08 6.86 11.77
C PHE A 44 14.85 5.66 11.20
N VAL A 45 15.12 5.61 9.90
CA VAL A 45 15.86 4.50 9.28
C VAL A 45 17.38 4.69 9.37
N SER A 46 17.86 5.89 9.67
CA SER A 46 19.30 6.18 9.83
C SER A 46 19.95 5.36 10.94
N GLU A 47 19.17 5.01 11.97
CA GLU A 47 19.59 4.21 13.13
C GLU A 47 19.57 2.69 12.87
N TRP A 48 19.10 2.25 11.69
CA TRP A 48 18.96 0.83 11.39
C TRP A 48 20.30 0.17 11.05
N PRO A 49 20.43 -1.15 11.30
CA PRO A 49 21.59 -1.91 10.86
C PRO A 49 21.88 -1.71 9.35
N PRO A 50 23.16 -1.56 8.94
CA PRO A 50 23.50 -1.26 7.54
C PRO A 50 22.91 -2.25 6.53
N HIS A 51 22.82 -3.53 6.87
CA HIS A 51 22.27 -4.57 6.00
C HIS A 51 20.75 -4.48 5.80
N LEU A 52 20.02 -3.81 6.69
CA LEU A 52 18.61 -3.48 6.49
C LEU A 52 18.45 -2.19 5.72
N ARG A 53 19.26 -1.18 6.08
CA ARG A 53 19.23 0.15 5.45
C ARG A 53 19.60 0.10 3.97
N SER A 54 20.59 -0.71 3.58
CA SER A 54 21.00 -0.86 2.17
C SER A 54 19.93 -1.48 1.27
N ARG A 55 18.93 -2.16 1.86
CA ARG A 55 17.80 -2.77 1.14
C ARG A 55 16.57 -1.85 1.08
N LEU A 56 16.64 -0.65 1.66
CA LEU A 56 15.52 0.28 1.70
C LEU A 56 15.86 1.56 0.94
N THR A 57 14.99 1.95 0.02
CA THR A 57 14.98 3.29 -0.58
C THR A 57 13.71 4.02 -0.16
N LEU A 58 13.83 5.25 0.32
CA LEU A 58 12.70 6.15 0.56
C LEU A 58 12.70 7.24 -0.50
N SER A 59 11.52 7.62 -0.97
CA SER A 59 11.33 8.70 -1.93
C SER A 59 9.99 9.37 -1.68
N TYR A 60 9.83 10.62 -2.09
CA TYR A 60 8.60 11.38 -1.90
C TYR A 60 8.04 11.86 -3.24
N ARG A 61 6.71 11.86 -3.34
CA ARG A 61 5.97 12.51 -4.41
C ARG A 61 4.84 13.33 -3.79
N PRO A 62 4.67 14.60 -4.19
CA PRO A 62 3.53 15.38 -3.74
C PRO A 62 2.24 14.79 -4.32
N VAL A 63 1.15 14.95 -3.59
CA VAL A 63 -0.19 14.65 -4.11
C VAL A 63 -0.42 15.46 -5.38
N PHE A 64 -0.65 14.77 -6.49
CA PHE A 64 -0.91 15.38 -7.79
C PHE A 64 -2.36 15.20 -8.19
N ILE A 65 -2.99 16.30 -8.58
CA ILE A 65 -4.38 16.32 -9.04
C ILE A 65 -4.44 17.21 -10.28
N PRO A 66 -4.87 16.66 -11.44
CA PRO A 66 -4.95 17.43 -12.68
C PRO A 66 -5.88 18.63 -12.54
N GLU A 67 -5.52 19.74 -13.20
CA GLU A 67 -6.40 20.91 -13.31
C GLU A 67 -7.72 20.56 -14.00
N GLY A 68 -8.84 21.14 -13.55
CA GLY A 68 -10.17 20.93 -14.12
C GLY A 68 -10.91 19.68 -13.61
N TRP A 69 -10.32 18.88 -12.72
CA TRP A 69 -10.99 17.75 -12.09
C TRP A 69 -11.70 18.17 -10.78
N HIS A 70 -12.98 18.52 -10.90
CA HIS A 70 -13.85 18.95 -9.80
C HIS A 70 -14.30 17.82 -8.84
N LEU A 71 -13.79 16.58 -9.01
CA LEU A 71 -14.03 15.46 -8.08
C LEU A 71 -13.59 15.77 -6.64
N MET A 72 -12.75 16.79 -6.47
CA MET A 72 -12.30 17.35 -5.19
C MET A 72 -13.41 18.02 -4.38
N ASP A 73 -14.50 18.45 -5.03
CA ASP A 73 -15.66 19.02 -4.34
C ASP A 73 -16.51 17.92 -3.67
N LEU A 74 -16.24 16.65 -3.99
CA LEU A 74 -17.04 15.49 -3.58
C LEU A 74 -16.28 14.50 -2.68
N TYR A 75 -14.94 14.52 -2.68
CA TYR A 75 -14.12 13.51 -1.97
C TYR A 75 -12.86 14.10 -1.31
N GLU A 76 -12.39 13.44 -0.24
CA GLU A 76 -11.10 13.76 0.38
C GLU A 76 -9.96 13.61 -0.64
N LYS A 77 -9.01 14.57 -0.65
CA LYS A 77 -7.91 14.64 -1.63
C LYS A 77 -7.13 13.32 -1.80
N CYS A 78 -6.89 12.61 -0.69
CA CYS A 78 -6.18 11.33 -0.67
C CYS A 78 -6.95 10.18 -1.35
N ALA A 79 -8.29 10.24 -1.39
CA ALA A 79 -9.09 9.22 -2.07
C ALA A 79 -9.04 9.41 -3.59
N THR A 80 -9.06 10.67 -4.05
CA THR A 80 -9.03 11.02 -5.48
C THR A 80 -7.64 10.83 -6.09
N GLU A 81 -6.57 11.03 -5.32
CA GLU A 81 -5.19 10.79 -5.77
C GLU A 81 -4.95 9.37 -6.29
N LYS A 82 -5.58 8.36 -5.67
CA LYS A 82 -5.45 6.94 -6.07
C LYS A 82 -5.81 6.71 -7.55
N LEU A 83 -6.63 7.59 -8.14
CA LEU A 83 -7.05 7.51 -9.55
C LEU A 83 -5.94 7.91 -10.54
N PHE A 84 -4.92 8.64 -10.09
CA PHE A 84 -3.88 9.20 -10.95
C PHE A 84 -2.50 8.58 -10.75
N LEU A 85 -2.39 7.48 -10.01
CA LEU A 85 -1.11 6.80 -9.77
C LEU A 85 -0.28 6.57 -11.05
N PRO A 86 -0.85 6.17 -12.20
CA PRO A 86 -0.08 6.02 -13.44
C PRO A 86 0.56 7.32 -13.94
N TRP A 87 0.00 8.49 -13.61
CA TRP A 87 0.54 9.81 -13.96
C TRP A 87 1.51 10.34 -12.91
N VAL A 88 1.31 9.99 -11.64
CA VAL A 88 2.22 10.38 -10.55
C VAL A 88 3.53 9.60 -10.60
N LEU A 89 3.48 8.37 -11.11
CA LEU A 89 4.58 7.40 -11.08
C LEU A 89 4.91 6.83 -12.49
N PRO A 90 5.12 7.68 -13.51
CA PRO A 90 5.30 7.22 -14.89
C PRO A 90 6.60 6.42 -15.10
N GLU A 91 7.55 6.51 -14.19
CA GLU A 91 8.83 5.81 -14.24
C GLU A 91 8.78 4.37 -13.70
N PHE A 92 7.63 3.93 -13.19
CA PHE A 92 7.46 2.61 -12.60
C PHE A 92 6.48 1.75 -13.42
N ASP A 93 6.94 0.57 -13.85
CA ASP A 93 6.11 -0.37 -14.61
C ASP A 93 4.97 -0.98 -13.77
N ALA A 94 5.19 -1.16 -12.47
CA ALA A 94 4.21 -1.70 -11.53
C ALA A 94 4.48 -1.21 -10.10
N VAL A 95 3.42 -0.94 -9.35
CA VAL A 95 3.48 -0.49 -7.96
C VAL A 95 2.38 -1.14 -7.13
N VAL A 96 2.64 -1.36 -5.84
CA VAL A 96 1.62 -1.80 -4.88
C VAL A 96 1.26 -0.59 -4.02
N TYR A 97 0.01 -0.14 -4.12
CA TYR A 97 -0.52 0.93 -3.27
C TYR A 97 -0.95 0.37 -1.91
N MET A 98 -0.60 1.06 -0.83
CA MET A 98 -0.94 0.65 0.54
C MET A 98 -1.30 1.84 1.40
N ASP A 99 -2.27 1.66 2.29
CA ASP A 99 -2.60 2.65 3.33
C ASP A 99 -1.59 2.53 4.49
N THR A 100 -1.38 3.63 5.23
CA THR A 100 -0.33 3.72 6.27
C THR A 100 -0.55 2.79 7.45
N ASP A 101 -1.80 2.37 7.70
CA ASP A 101 -2.22 1.54 8.83
C ASP A 101 -2.17 0.03 8.55
N GLN A 102 -1.63 -0.36 7.41
CA GLN A 102 -1.41 -1.76 7.04
C GLN A 102 -0.07 -2.29 7.55
N VAL A 103 0.01 -3.61 7.71
CA VAL A 103 1.26 -4.31 8.04
C VAL A 103 1.40 -5.57 7.19
N PHE A 104 2.63 -5.91 6.82
CA PHE A 104 2.92 -7.16 6.14
C PHE A 104 3.04 -8.30 7.14
N MET A 105 2.32 -9.39 6.86
CA MET A 105 2.43 -10.68 7.58
C MET A 105 3.16 -11.75 6.76
N ARG A 106 3.45 -11.43 5.49
CA ARG A 106 4.17 -12.28 4.53
C ARG A 106 5.10 -11.39 3.67
N PRO A 107 6.09 -11.97 2.97
CA PRO A 107 6.97 -11.21 2.10
C PRO A 107 6.19 -10.35 1.09
N PRO A 108 6.48 -9.04 0.96
CA PRO A 108 5.82 -8.15 -0.01
C PRO A 108 5.88 -8.65 -1.46
N GLU A 109 6.91 -9.44 -1.80
CA GLU A 109 7.10 -10.05 -3.10
C GLU A 109 5.91 -10.93 -3.51
N HIS A 110 5.19 -11.51 -2.55
CA HIS A 110 3.98 -12.27 -2.87
C HIS A 110 2.92 -11.40 -3.55
N LEU A 111 2.84 -10.09 -3.26
CA LEU A 111 1.94 -9.19 -3.97
C LEU A 111 2.46 -8.86 -5.37
N THR A 112 3.75 -8.50 -5.49
CA THR A 112 4.32 -8.13 -6.79
C THR A 112 4.37 -9.31 -7.77
N GLU A 113 4.48 -10.54 -7.27
CA GLU A 113 4.35 -11.75 -8.06
C GLU A 113 2.99 -11.88 -8.76
N HIS A 114 1.92 -11.21 -8.29
CA HIS A 114 0.63 -11.26 -8.96
C HIS A 114 0.62 -10.50 -10.29
N PHE A 115 1.53 -9.53 -10.47
CA PHE A 115 1.62 -8.79 -11.73
C PHE A 115 1.98 -9.68 -12.93
N LYS A 116 2.61 -10.85 -12.70
CA LYS A 116 2.89 -11.83 -13.77
C LYS A 116 1.63 -12.42 -14.41
N TYR A 117 0.49 -12.31 -13.73
CA TYR A 117 -0.81 -12.77 -14.24
C TYR A 117 -1.59 -11.66 -14.96
N PHE A 118 -1.07 -10.43 -14.96
CA PHE A 118 -1.71 -9.33 -15.68
C PHE A 118 -1.32 -9.44 -17.15
N ASP A 119 -2.30 -9.22 -18.01
CA ASP A 119 -2.12 -9.01 -19.43
C ASP A 119 -2.30 -7.52 -19.77
N LYS A 120 -2.24 -7.18 -21.06
CA LYS A 120 -2.36 -5.80 -21.56
C LYS A 120 -3.70 -5.11 -21.23
N LYS A 121 -4.68 -5.81 -20.64
CA LYS A 121 -5.99 -5.27 -20.28
C LYS A 121 -6.14 -4.99 -18.78
N GLN A 122 -5.34 -5.60 -17.90
CA GLN A 122 -5.43 -5.39 -16.45
C GLN A 122 -4.48 -4.27 -16.04
N VAL A 123 -5.05 -3.16 -15.57
CA VAL A 123 -4.30 -1.98 -15.10
C VAL A 123 -4.28 -1.85 -13.57
N LEU A 124 -5.14 -2.60 -12.87
CA LEU A 124 -5.29 -2.54 -11.42
C LEU A 124 -5.83 -3.88 -10.90
N GLY A 125 -5.29 -4.35 -9.77
CA GLY A 125 -5.85 -5.42 -8.97
C GLY A 125 -6.18 -4.92 -7.57
N VAL A 126 -7.34 -5.31 -7.03
CA VAL A 126 -7.79 -4.88 -5.70
C VAL A 126 -8.20 -6.11 -4.90
N ALA A 127 -7.85 -6.13 -3.61
CA ALA A 127 -8.34 -7.16 -2.72
C ALA A 127 -9.86 -7.03 -2.53
N PRO A 128 -10.62 -8.14 -2.52
CA PRO A 128 -12.05 -8.07 -2.25
C PRO A 128 -12.30 -7.60 -0.81
N VAL A 129 -13.41 -6.88 -0.61
CA VAL A 129 -13.83 -6.39 0.72
C VAL A 129 -14.33 -7.51 1.62
N ASP A 130 -14.31 -7.31 2.94
CA ASP A 130 -14.71 -8.31 3.94
C ASP A 130 -16.09 -8.96 3.69
N GLY A 131 -17.05 -8.18 3.16
CA GLY A 131 -18.36 -8.69 2.77
C GLY A 131 -18.31 -9.83 1.75
N PHE A 132 -17.31 -9.84 0.86
CA PHE A 132 -17.06 -10.92 -0.09
C PHE A 132 -16.64 -12.19 0.65
N TYR A 133 -15.68 -12.12 1.58
CA TYR A 133 -15.23 -13.28 2.36
C TYR A 133 -16.34 -13.88 3.24
N MET A 134 -17.23 -13.04 3.76
CA MET A 134 -18.40 -13.50 4.52
C MET A 134 -19.37 -14.32 3.66
N GLN A 135 -19.55 -14.00 2.37
CA GLN A 135 -20.44 -14.74 1.46
C GLN A 135 -19.92 -16.15 1.11
N PHE A 136 -18.60 -16.36 1.10
CA PHE A 136 -18.03 -17.69 0.87
C PHE A 136 -18.04 -18.56 2.13
N ASN A 137 -17.94 -17.94 3.31
CA ASN A 137 -18.06 -18.65 4.58
C ASN A 137 -19.49 -19.10 4.90
N THR A 138 -20.53 -18.41 4.40
CA THR A 138 -21.92 -18.87 4.54
C THR A 138 -22.25 -20.00 3.58
N LYS A 139 -21.70 -20.01 2.35
CA LYS A 139 -21.84 -21.16 1.44
C LYS A 139 -21.15 -22.42 1.96
N ALA A 140 -20.00 -22.29 2.63
CA ALA A 140 -19.35 -23.42 3.29
C ALA A 140 -20.21 -23.99 4.45
N ARG A 141 -20.79 -23.12 5.29
CA ARG A 141 -21.71 -23.56 6.37
C ARG A 141 -22.98 -24.26 5.85
N ASN A 142 -23.52 -23.82 4.72
CA ASN A 142 -24.75 -24.42 4.19
C ASN A 142 -24.53 -25.80 3.56
N ASN A 143 -23.29 -26.18 3.22
CA ASN A 143 -22.97 -27.50 2.67
C ASN A 143 -22.58 -28.55 3.74
N GLU A 144 -22.30 -28.14 4.98
CA GLU A 144 -22.03 -29.07 6.09
C GLU A 144 -23.30 -29.50 6.83
N LEU A 145 -24.44 -28.82 6.61
CA LEU A 145 -25.70 -29.09 7.31
C LEU A 145 -26.60 -30.15 6.64
N TRP A 146 -26.21 -30.72 5.50
CA TRP A 146 -27.04 -31.69 4.74
C TRP A 146 -26.46 -33.11 4.62
N ASN A 147 -25.40 -33.45 5.36
CA ASN A 147 -24.80 -34.81 5.34
C ASN A 147 -25.06 -35.65 6.60
N HIS A 148 -26.04 -35.26 7.42
CA HIS A 148 -26.51 -36.06 8.55
C HIS A 148 -28.05 -36.09 8.59
N GLN A 149 -28.64 -36.84 7.66
CA GLN A 149 -29.97 -37.45 7.83
C GLN A 149 -29.90 -38.90 7.38
#